data_AF-A0AB94IGG6-F1
#
_entry.id   AF-A0AB94IGG6-F1
#
_cell.length_a   1.000
_cell.length_b   1.000
_cell.length_c   1.000
_cell.angle_alpha   90.00
_cell.angle_beta   90.00
_cell.angle_gamma   90.00
#
_symmetry.space_group_name_H-M   'P 1'
#
loop_
_entity.id
_entity.type
_entity.pdbx_description
1 polymer ?
#
loop_
_entity_poly.entity_id
_entity_poly.type
_entity_poly.pdbx_seq_one_letter_code
_entity_poly.pdbx_strand_id
1 'polypeptide(L)'
;MAMCIGPQVVKKVGDVKAVVYLQLASLPFLLLTAYIEHLWLAALGFLFRQALMNAGNPIQMSLMMSKVSDSMEGLANSVNQMVFNLGWAFMGQVSTGIVVKYVSYWGYAYVFTITAGLYLIGSTYFFLVFRGFTVKKEPAASAKIS
;
A
#
# COMPACT_ATOMS: atom_id res chain seq x y z
N MET A 1 3.75 5.42 -15.59
CA MET A 1 2.38 5.32 -16.14
C MET A 1 1.27 5.10 -15.10
N ALA A 2 1.56 4.80 -13.82
CA ALA A 2 0.50 4.57 -12.80
C ALA A 2 0.18 5.80 -11.91
N MET A 3 0.11 7.00 -12.49
CA MET A 3 -0.10 8.26 -11.73
C MET A 3 -1.41 8.99 -12.05
N CYS A 4 -2.37 8.33 -12.71
CA CYS A 4 -3.64 8.98 -13.11
C CYS A 4 -4.86 8.67 -12.22
N ILE A 5 -4.81 7.65 -11.35
CA ILE A 5 -5.98 7.27 -10.51
C ILE A 5 -5.98 8.02 -9.16
N GLY A 6 -4.81 8.42 -8.65
CA GLY A 6 -4.66 9.10 -7.37
C GLY A 6 -5.45 10.41 -7.22
N PRO A 7 -5.44 11.35 -8.18
CA PRO A 7 -6.04 12.68 -7.99
C PRO A 7 -7.57 12.69 -7.90
N GLN A 8 -8.25 11.74 -8.56
CA GLN A 8 -9.71 11.71 -8.62
C GLN A 8 -10.33 11.09 -7.36
N VAL A 9 -9.73 10.03 -6.82
CA VAL A 9 -10.17 9.42 -5.56
C VAL A 9 -9.94 10.38 -4.39
N VAL A 10 -8.78 11.04 -4.34
CA VAL A 10 -8.45 12.04 -3.31
C VAL A 10 -9.46 13.19 -3.25
N LYS A 11 -9.91 13.71 -4.40
CA LYS A 11 -10.84 14.85 -4.46
C LYS A 11 -12.22 14.56 -3.85
N LYS A 12 -12.67 13.31 -3.81
CA LYS A 12 -14.02 12.96 -3.31
C LYS A 12 -14.05 12.55 -1.83
N VAL A 13 -12.98 11.97 -1.30
CA VAL A 13 -13.02 11.30 0.02
C VAL A 13 -11.99 11.80 1.03
N GLY A 14 -11.02 12.61 0.59
CA GLY A 14 -9.91 13.07 1.43
C GLY A 14 -8.73 12.08 1.41
N ASP A 15 -7.52 12.62 1.56
CA ASP A 15 -6.26 11.89 1.36
C ASP A 15 -6.14 10.63 2.24
N VAL A 16 -6.49 10.76 3.52
CA VAL A 16 -6.40 9.66 4.49
C VAL A 16 -7.36 8.51 4.15
N LYS A 17 -8.61 8.83 3.83
CA LYS A 17 -9.61 7.82 3.46
C LYS A 17 -9.28 7.19 2.11
N ALA A 18 -8.72 7.95 1.17
CA ALA A 18 -8.29 7.43 -0.13
C ALA A 18 -7.24 6.31 0.03
N VAL A 19 -6.21 6.51 0.86
CA VAL A 19 -5.19 5.48 1.13
C VAL A 19 -5.83 4.22 1.71
N VAL A 20 -6.68 4.38 2.73
CA VAL A 20 -7.33 3.26 3.41
C VAL A 20 -8.24 2.50 2.45
N TYR A 21 -9.06 3.18 1.66
CA TYR A 21 -9.92 2.51 0.67
C TYR A 21 -9.11 1.79 -0.41
N LEU A 22 -8.01 2.36 -0.90
CA LEU A 22 -7.16 1.69 -1.89
C LEU A 22 -6.49 0.43 -1.31
N GLN A 23 -6.01 0.49 -0.07
CA GLN A 23 -5.42 -0.65 0.61
C GLN A 23 -6.47 -1.74 0.89
N LEU A 24 -7.64 -1.38 1.44
CA LEU A 24 -8.71 -2.33 1.70
C LEU A 24 -9.30 -2.92 0.41
N ALA A 25 -9.44 -2.13 -0.65
CA ALA A 25 -9.87 -2.62 -1.96
C ALA A 25 -8.87 -3.60 -2.57
N SER A 26 -7.59 -3.54 -2.19
CA SER A 26 -6.58 -4.51 -2.66
C SER A 26 -6.68 -5.89 -1.98
N LEU A 27 -7.25 -5.96 -0.77
CA LEU A 27 -7.43 -7.20 0.00
C LEU A 27 -8.29 -8.27 -0.71
N PRO A 28 -9.45 -7.97 -1.32
CA PRO A 28 -10.21 -8.98 -2.04
C PRO A 28 -9.42 -9.54 -3.24
N PHE A 29 -8.67 -8.71 -3.96
CA PHE A 29 -7.82 -9.18 -5.06
C PHE A 29 -6.63 -10.02 -4.57
N LEU A 30 -6.08 -9.69 -3.40
CA LEU A 30 -5.05 -10.47 -2.73
C LEU A 30 -5.55 -11.87 -2.39
N LEU A 31 -6.70 -11.98 -1.73
CA LEU A 31 -7.30 -13.27 -1.36
C LEU A 31 -7.76 -14.04 -2.60
N LEU A 32 -8.29 -13.35 -3.61
CA LEU A 32 -8.63 -13.95 -4.89
C LEU A 32 -7.41 -14.60 -5.56
N THR A 33 -6.24 -13.96 -5.49
CA THR A 33 -4.98 -14.54 -5.98
C THR A 33 -4.55 -15.77 -5.17
N ALA A 34 -4.92 -15.85 -3.89
CA ALA A 34 -4.54 -16.93 -2.99
C ALA A 34 -5.35 -18.21 -3.19
N TYR A 35 -6.65 -18.07 -3.45
CA TYR A 35 -7.61 -19.19 -3.47
C TYR A 35 -8.07 -19.60 -4.86
N ILE A 36 -7.76 -18.83 -5.90
CA ILE A 36 -8.09 -19.20 -7.29
C ILE A 36 -6.90 -19.93 -7.93
N GLU A 37 -7.13 -21.19 -8.30
CA GLU A 37 -6.15 -22.02 -9.03
C GLU A 37 -6.05 -21.69 -10.53
N HIS A 38 -6.99 -20.91 -11.05
CA HIS A 38 -7.01 -20.48 -12.44
C HIS A 38 -5.98 -19.37 -12.68
N LEU A 39 -4.85 -19.72 -13.30
CA LEU A 39 -3.68 -18.84 -13.49
C LEU A 39 -4.04 -17.46 -14.06
N TRP A 40 -4.94 -17.40 -15.05
CA TRP A 40 -5.40 -16.15 -15.66
C TRP A 40 -6.13 -15.21 -14.68
N LEU A 41 -7.00 -15.76 -13.85
CA LEU A 41 -7.74 -14.98 -12.85
C LEU A 41 -6.83 -14.54 -11.71
N ALA A 42 -5.90 -15.41 -11.28
CA ALA A 42 -4.88 -15.07 -10.29
C ALA A 42 -3.96 -13.94 -10.80
N ALA A 43 -3.53 -13.99 -12.06
CA ALA A 43 -2.73 -12.93 -12.68
C ALA A 43 -3.48 -11.59 -12.75
N LEU A 44 -4.76 -11.61 -13.13
CA LEU A 44 -5.60 -10.42 -13.11
C LEU A 44 -5.75 -9.84 -11.70
N GLY A 45 -6.05 -10.68 -10.71
CA GLY A 45 -6.12 -10.27 -9.31
C GLY A 45 -4.81 -9.62 -8.82
N PHE A 46 -3.68 -10.24 -9.14
CA PHE A 46 -2.36 -9.69 -8.83
C PHE A 46 -2.12 -8.33 -9.47
N LEU A 47 -2.50 -8.14 -10.74
CA LEU A 47 -2.35 -6.85 -11.44
C LEU A 47 -3.23 -5.76 -10.82
N PHE A 48 -4.49 -6.05 -10.50
CA PHE A 48 -5.37 -5.10 -9.83
C PHE A 48 -4.85 -4.73 -8.45
N ARG A 49 -4.37 -5.72 -7.68
CA ARG A 49 -3.71 -5.47 -6.39
C ARG A 49 -2.54 -4.49 -6.56
N GLN A 50 -1.65 -4.75 -7.51
CA GLN A 50 -0.49 -3.90 -7.77
C GLN A 50 -0.90 -2.49 -8.22
N ALA A 51 -1.91 -2.35 -9.06
CA ALA A 51 -2.40 -1.05 -9.50
C ALA A 51 -2.97 -0.23 -8.34
N LEU A 52 -3.79 -0.84 -7.47
CA LEU A 52 -4.39 -0.19 -6.31
C LEU A 52 -3.33 0.24 -5.30
N MET A 53 -2.36 -0.64 -4.99
CA MET A 53 -1.26 -0.32 -4.09
C MET A 53 -0.36 0.79 -4.62
N ASN A 54 0.03 0.73 -5.89
CA ASN A 54 0.87 1.76 -6.50
C ASN A 54 0.17 3.13 -6.57
N ALA A 55 -1.16 3.16 -6.64
CA ALA A 55 -1.93 4.39 -6.54
C ALA A 55 -1.97 4.96 -5.11
N GLY A 56 -2.00 4.10 -4.09
CA GLY A 56 -2.07 4.49 -2.68
C GLY A 56 -0.73 4.91 -2.07
N ASN A 57 0.37 4.27 -2.48
CA ASN A 57 1.70 4.48 -1.89
C ASN A 57 2.17 5.96 -1.95
N PRO A 58 2.05 6.70 -3.07
CA PRO A 58 2.47 8.10 -3.12
C PRO A 58 1.63 9.00 -2.18
N ILE A 59 0.33 8.74 -2.09
CA ILE A 59 -0.58 9.50 -1.22
C ILE A 59 -0.22 9.24 0.25
N GLN A 60 0.04 7.99 0.61
CA GLN A 60 0.48 7.61 1.95
C GLN A 60 1.82 8.26 2.32
N MET A 61 2.79 8.24 1.42
CA MET A 61 4.10 8.86 1.66
C MET A 61 3.99 10.37 1.86
N SER A 62 3.20 11.06 1.02
CA SER A 62 2.94 12.50 1.16
C SER A 62 2.27 12.83 2.50
N LEU A 63 1.30 12.04 2.93
CA LEU A 63 0.66 12.19 4.25
C LEU A 63 1.64 12.00 5.40
N MET A 64 2.50 10.98 5.33
CA MET A 64 3.52 10.75 6.35
C MET A 64 4.53 11.89 6.42
N MET A 65 5.07 12.34 5.28
CA MET A 65 6.06 13.41 5.25
C MET A 65 5.49 14.75 5.72
N SER A 66 4.20 15.02 5.47
CA SER A 66 3.55 16.25 5.98
C SER A 66 3.51 16.38 7.51
N LYS A 67 3.80 15.30 8.25
CA LYS A 67 3.91 15.28 9.72
C LYS A 67 5.35 15.37 10.22
N VAL A 68 6.33 15.21 9.35
CA VAL A 68 7.75 15.27 9.68
C VAL A 68 8.19 16.73 9.51
N SER A 69 9.02 17.24 10.43
CA SER A 69 9.61 18.56 10.26
C SER A 69 10.60 18.57 9.09
N ASP A 70 10.68 19.68 8.36
CA ASP A 70 11.56 19.83 7.19
C ASP A 70 13.03 19.43 7.47
N SER A 71 13.52 19.70 8.69
CA SER A 71 14.88 19.33 9.13
C SER A 71 15.11 17.81 9.23
N MET A 72 14.04 17.02 9.34
CA MET A 72 14.08 15.57 9.54
C MET A 72 13.53 14.77 8.35
N GLU A 73 13.05 15.44 7.30
CA GLU A 73 12.42 14.79 6.13
C GLU A 73 13.37 13.78 5.46
N GLY A 74 14.64 14.17 5.28
CA GLY A 74 15.66 13.30 4.69
C GLY A 74 15.94 12.03 5.52
N LEU A 75 15.94 12.15 6.85
CA LEU A 75 16.09 11.02 7.76
C LEU A 75 14.84 10.12 7.69
N ALA A 76 13.65 10.69 7.77
CA ALA A 76 12.40 9.95 7.73
C ALA A 76 12.22 9.18 6.40
N ASN A 77 12.56 9.81 5.28
CA ASN A 77 12.55 9.14 3.97
C ASN A 77 13.57 7.99 3.92
N SER A 78 14.78 8.20 4.44
CA SER A 78 15.82 7.15 4.48
C SER A 78 15.41 5.97 5.34
N VAL A 79 14.81 6.21 6.50
CA VAL A 79 14.28 5.16 7.39
C VAL A 79 13.14 4.40 6.69
N ASN A 80 12.19 5.10 6.07
CA ASN A 80 11.11 4.45 5.31
C ASN A 80 11.66 3.54 4.21
N GLN A 81 12.65 4.02 3.45
CA GLN A 81 13.29 3.24 2.40
C GLN A 81 14.06 2.05 2.97
N MET A 82 14.77 2.21 4.09
CA MET A 82 15.45 1.12 4.76
C MET A 82 14.47 0.03 5.19
N VAL A 83 13.37 0.41 5.86
CA VAL A 83 12.32 -0.53 6.29
C VAL A 83 11.70 -1.25 5.08
N PHE A 84 11.43 -0.53 4.00
CA PHE A 84 10.90 -1.12 2.77
C PHE A 84 11.87 -2.15 2.16
N ASN A 85 13.15 -1.79 2.03
CA ASN A 85 14.17 -2.68 1.47
C ASN A 85 14.39 -3.92 2.34
N LEU A 86 14.40 -3.78 3.68
CA LEU A 86 14.49 -4.91 4.59
C LEU A 86 13.26 -5.82 4.45
N GLY A 87 12.07 -5.23 4.45
CA GLY A 87 10.83 -5.97 4.22
C GLY A 87 10.91 -6.77 2.92
N TRP A 88 11.32 -6.15 1.83
CA TRP A 88 11.44 -6.80 0.53
C TRP A 88 12.50 -7.93 0.52
N ALA A 89 13.67 -7.71 1.14
CA ALA A 89 14.74 -8.69 1.22
C ALA A 89 14.36 -9.94 2.02
N PHE A 90 13.66 -9.76 3.15
CA PHE A 90 13.27 -10.88 4.03
C PHE A 90 11.98 -11.57 3.60
N MET A 91 11.04 -10.86 2.96
CA MET A 91 9.71 -11.40 2.68
C MET A 91 9.75 -12.61 1.74
N GLY A 92 10.70 -12.65 0.79
CA GLY A 92 10.89 -13.82 -0.08
C GLY A 92 11.25 -15.08 0.69
N GLN A 93 12.16 -14.97 1.67
CA GLN A 93 12.60 -16.10 2.50
C GLN A 93 11.48 -16.55 3.46
N VAL A 94 10.82 -15.60 4.11
CA VAL A 94 9.70 -15.89 5.03
C VAL A 94 8.55 -16.58 4.29
N SER A 95 8.17 -16.05 3.12
CA SER A 95 7.09 -16.62 2.32
C SER A 95 7.42 -18.04 1.86
N THR A 96 8.64 -18.25 1.33
CA THR A 96 9.08 -19.57 0.86
C THR A 96 9.14 -20.58 2.01
N GLY A 97 9.65 -20.17 3.19
CA GLY A 97 9.70 -21.02 4.37
C GLY A 97 8.31 -21.50 4.83
N ILE A 98 7.29 -20.64 4.75
CA ILE A 98 5.90 -21.01 5.06
C ILE A 98 5.36 -21.99 4.01
N VAL A 99 5.59 -21.72 2.71
CA VAL A 99 5.09 -22.57 1.62
C VAL A 99 5.68 -23.97 1.66
N VAL A 100 6.98 -24.09 1.96
CA VAL A 100 7.67 -25.39 2.05
C VAL A 100 7.18 -26.18 3.27
N LYS A 101 6.86 -25.51 4.38
CA LYS A 101 6.41 -26.17 5.63
C LYS A 101 4.97 -26.69 5.56
N TYR A 102 4.08 -25.97 4.89
CA TYR A 102 2.67 -26.33 4.74
C TYR A 102 2.39 -26.54 3.26
N VAL A 103 2.49 -27.79 2.77
CA VAL A 103 2.19 -28.27 1.40
C VAL A 103 1.65 -27.21 0.44
N SER A 104 2.37 -26.98 -0.67
CA SER A 104 2.21 -25.90 -1.68
C SER A 104 0.90 -25.10 -1.63
N TYR A 105 -0.26 -25.74 -1.87
CA TYR A 105 -1.57 -25.07 -1.87
C TYR A 105 -1.91 -24.34 -0.55
N TRP A 106 -1.83 -25.05 0.58
CA TRP A 106 -2.13 -24.46 1.90
C TRP A 106 -1.08 -23.43 2.30
N GLY A 107 0.16 -23.64 1.91
CA GLY A 107 1.27 -22.72 2.13
C GLY A 107 1.04 -21.36 1.48
N TYR A 108 0.63 -21.34 0.21
CA TYR A 108 0.27 -20.10 -0.47
C TYR A 108 -0.93 -19.43 0.22
N ALA A 109 -1.99 -20.18 0.51
CA ALA A 109 -3.16 -19.65 1.22
C ALA A 109 -2.78 -18.98 2.56
N TYR A 110 -1.89 -19.60 3.35
CA TYR A 110 -1.40 -19.03 4.61
C TYR A 110 -0.60 -17.75 4.40
N VAL A 111 0.35 -17.71 3.46
CA VAL A 111 1.17 -16.51 3.19
C VAL A 111 0.28 -15.32 2.80
N PHE A 112 -0.68 -15.54 1.90
CA PHE A 112 -1.59 -14.49 1.46
C PHE A 112 -2.58 -14.07 2.56
N THR A 113 -3.04 -15.00 3.39
CA THR A 113 -3.93 -14.69 4.52
C THR A 113 -3.21 -13.89 5.61
N ILE A 114 -1.96 -14.26 5.95
CA ILE A 114 -1.12 -13.50 6.87
C ILE A 114 -0.87 -12.09 6.32
N THR A 115 -0.56 -11.98 5.02
CA THR A 115 -0.40 -10.70 4.35
C THR A 115 -1.68 -9.85 4.44
N ALA A 116 -2.85 -10.46 4.24
CA ALA A 116 -4.14 -9.78 4.35
C ALA A 116 -4.37 -9.24 5.77
N GLY A 117 -4.05 -10.04 6.80
CA GLY A 117 -4.14 -9.64 8.20
C GLY A 117 -3.21 -8.47 8.54
N LEU A 118 -1.94 -8.53 8.12
CA LEU A 118 -0.98 -7.45 8.32
C LEU A 118 -1.43 -6.16 7.63
N TYR A 119 -1.97 -6.26 6.42
CA TYR A 119 -2.52 -5.12 5.69
C TYR A 119 -3.74 -4.52 6.38
N LEU A 120 -4.64 -5.35 6.88
CA LEU A 120 -5.82 -4.89 7.61
C LEU A 120 -5.41 -4.14 8.88
N ILE A 121 -4.48 -4.69 9.64
CA ILE A 121 -3.94 -4.05 10.86
C ILE A 121 -3.24 -2.73 10.51
N GLY A 122 -2.35 -2.75 9.52
CA GLY A 122 -1.61 -1.56 9.08
C GLY A 122 -2.52 -0.45 8.56
N SER A 123 -3.52 -0.80 7.75
CA SER A 123 -4.50 0.15 7.21
C SER A 123 -5.37 0.74 8.31
N THR A 124 -5.81 -0.09 9.27
CA THR A 124 -6.58 0.37 10.44
C THR A 124 -5.74 1.29 11.32
N TYR A 125 -4.48 0.93 11.60
CA TYR A 125 -3.56 1.77 12.36
C TYR A 125 -3.33 3.12 11.67
N PHE A 126 -3.05 3.11 10.37
CA PHE A 126 -2.92 4.32 9.56
C PHE A 126 -4.18 5.18 9.63
N PHE A 127 -5.36 4.58 9.48
CA PHE A 127 -6.63 5.28 9.62
C PHE A 127 -6.77 5.92 11.00
N LEU A 128 -6.52 5.20 12.09
CA LEU A 128 -6.67 5.73 13.44
C LEU A 128 -5.73 6.92 13.72
N VAL A 129 -4.47 6.81 13.30
CA VAL A 129 -3.46 7.88 13.49
C VAL A 129 -3.78 9.11 12.66
N PHE A 130 -4.24 8.94 11.42
CA PHE A 130 -4.47 10.04 10.48
C PHE A 130 -5.94 10.48 10.39
N ARG A 131 -6.90 9.84 11.08
CA ARG A 131 -8.35 10.15 11.02
C ARG A 131 -8.68 11.61 11.34
N GLY A 132 -7.90 12.25 12.21
CA GLY A 132 -8.06 13.67 12.58
C GLY A 132 -7.27 14.64 11.71
N PHE A 133 -6.55 14.16 10.69
CA PHE A 133 -5.66 14.99 9.89
C PHE A 133 -6.33 15.42 8.59
N THR A 134 -6.36 16.73 8.37
CA THR A 134 -6.80 17.33 7.11
C THR A 134 -5.56 17.91 6.46
N VAL A 135 -5.12 17.38 5.32
CA VAL A 135 -4.03 17.99 4.56
C VAL A 135 -4.54 19.34 4.09
N LYS A 136 -3.91 20.42 4.57
CA LYS A 136 -4.16 21.75 4.01
C LYS A 136 -3.57 21.71 2.61
N LYS A 137 -4.42 21.65 1.58
CA LYS A 137 -3.98 21.82 0.20
C LYS A 137 -3.36 23.21 0.09
N GLU A 138 -2.05 23.30 0.12
CA GLU A 138 -1.41 24.49 -0.40
C GLU A 138 -1.75 24.59 -1.89
N PRO A 139 -2.22 25.76 -2.34
CA PRO A 139 -2.54 25.96 -3.75
C PRO A 139 -1.24 25.74 -4.52
N ALA A 140 -1.30 24.83 -5.50
CA ALA A 140 -0.18 24.53 -6.39
C ALA A 140 0.43 25.85 -6.90
N ALA A 141 1.59 26.22 -6.32
CA ALA A 141 2.32 27.38 -6.75
C ALA A 141 2.88 27.10 -8.15
N SER A 142 2.44 27.94 -9.08
CA SER A 142 3.01 28.14 -10.42
C SER A 142 2.77 27.07 -11.48
N ALA A 143 1.50 26.95 -11.89
CA ALA A 143 1.22 27.08 -13.33
C ALA A 143 1.48 28.54 -13.75
N LYS A 144 2.74 28.89 -14.02
CA LYS A 144 3.19 30.13 -14.71
C LYS A 144 4.71 30.12 -14.70
N ILE A 145 5.34 29.86 -15.85
CA ILE A 145 6.27 30.70 -16.62
C ILE A 145 6.30 29.97 -17.99
N SER A 146 5.49 30.34 -18.98
CA SER A 146 5.67 31.44 -19.94
C SER A 146 7.00 31.43 -20.68
#